data_AF-A0A0R0G5K1-F1
#
_entry.id   AF-A0A0R0G5K1-F1
#
_cell.length_a   1.000
_cell.length_b   1.000
_cell.length_c   1.000
_cell.angle_alpha   90.00
_cell.angle_beta   90.00
_cell.angle_gamma   90.00
#
_symmetry.space_group_name_H-M   'P 1'
#
loop_
_entity.id
_entity.type
_entity.pdbx_description
1 polymer ?
#
loop_
_entity_poly.entity_id
_entity_poly.type
_entity_poly.pdbx_seq_one_letter_code
_entity_poly.pdbx_strand_id
1 'polypeptide(L)'
;MEMVDASGYPFAMLASAKGMVEEHHPNFIGTYWGPASTPFCAEIVESSDAYLFAGPISNDIISLGNSLPLKKESSIVVLPDRVMIGNGPTIGCVSMKNFFEALTKRLKRNTTAFDNYQRIHVPDGLPIHPNPNEVSRVNVLFRHIPEHVVP
;
A
#
# COMPACT_ATOMS: atom_id res chain seq x y z
N MET A 1 -4.61 3.95 -11.48
CA MET A 1 -4.54 5.11 -10.58
C MET A 1 -5.83 5.93 -10.56
N GLU A 2 -6.60 6.00 -11.64
CA GLU A 2 -7.89 6.73 -11.69
C GLU A 2 -8.83 6.52 -10.48
N MET A 3 -8.94 5.30 -9.96
CA MET A 3 -9.76 5.02 -8.77
C MET A 3 -9.21 5.70 -7.50
N VAL A 4 -7.88 5.74 -7.34
CA VAL A 4 -7.21 6.43 -6.24
C VAL A 4 -7.46 7.94 -6.37
N ASP A 5 -7.32 8.49 -7.57
CA ASP A 5 -7.61 9.91 -7.85
C ASP A 5 -9.05 10.27 -7.51
N ALA A 6 -10.02 9.47 -7.94
CA ALA A 6 -11.44 9.72 -7.70
C ALA A 6 -11.81 9.60 -6.21
N SER A 7 -11.25 8.60 -5.51
CA SER A 7 -11.56 8.33 -4.11
C SER A 7 -10.86 9.29 -3.14
N GLY A 8 -9.63 9.69 -3.43
CA GLY A 8 -8.76 10.41 -2.50
C GLY A 8 -8.17 9.51 -1.40
N TYR A 9 -8.25 8.19 -1.53
CA TYR A 9 -7.70 7.26 -0.54
C TYR A 9 -6.17 7.25 -0.57
N PRO A 10 -5.50 7.02 0.57
CA PRO A 10 -4.12 6.58 0.54
C PRO A 10 -4.05 5.18 -0.08
N PHE A 11 -2.93 4.84 -0.69
CA PHE A 11 -2.66 3.45 -1.07
C PHE A 11 -1.24 3.04 -0.71
N ALA A 12 -1.12 1.79 -0.30
CA ALA A 12 0.13 1.12 -0.03
C ALA A 12 0.25 -0.10 -0.96
N MET A 13 1.48 -0.52 -1.24
CA MET A 13 1.74 -1.79 -1.92
C MET A 13 2.12 -2.86 -0.89
N LEU A 14 1.77 -4.11 -1.17
CA LEU A 14 2.38 -5.23 -0.45
C LEU A 14 3.82 -5.42 -0.92
N ALA A 15 4.68 -6.01 -0.09
CA ALA A 15 6.08 -6.24 -0.43
C ALA A 15 6.28 -6.99 -1.76
N SER A 16 5.38 -7.93 -2.08
CA SER A 16 5.40 -8.69 -3.35
C SER A 16 5.00 -7.87 -4.58
N ALA A 17 4.43 -6.68 -4.40
CA ALA A 17 3.93 -5.81 -5.47
C ALA A 17 4.89 -4.65 -5.78
N LYS A 18 6.13 -4.66 -5.27
CA LYS A 18 7.15 -3.66 -5.58
C LYS A 18 7.32 -3.51 -7.10
N GLY A 19 7.23 -2.28 -7.59
CA GLY A 19 7.30 -1.96 -9.03
C GLY A 19 6.01 -2.16 -9.83
N MET A 20 4.90 -2.57 -9.20
CA MET A 20 3.59 -2.73 -9.87
C MET A 20 2.69 -1.48 -9.78
N VAL A 21 3.11 -0.47 -9.01
CA VAL A 21 2.34 0.74 -8.76
C VAL A 21 3.18 1.99 -9.02
N GLU A 22 2.50 3.11 -9.25
CA GLU A 22 3.12 4.43 -9.43
C GLU A 22 3.53 5.00 -8.06
N GLU A 23 4.75 4.71 -7.62
CA GLU A 23 5.24 5.13 -6.29
C GLU A 23 5.44 6.64 -6.14
N HIS A 24 5.44 7.40 -7.25
CA HIS A 24 5.47 8.87 -7.23
C HIS A 24 4.06 9.50 -7.12
N HIS A 25 3.02 8.69 -7.06
CA HIS A 25 1.66 9.18 -6.92
C HIS A 25 1.47 9.90 -5.57
N PRO A 26 0.81 11.06 -5.50
CA PRO A 26 0.70 11.86 -4.27
C PRO A 26 0.05 11.12 -3.10
N ASN A 27 -0.85 10.18 -3.39
CA ASN A 27 -1.53 9.34 -2.40
C ASN A 27 -0.78 8.05 -2.02
N PHE A 28 0.42 7.81 -2.55
CA PHE A 28 1.22 6.65 -2.17
C PHE A 28 1.81 6.84 -0.77
N ILE A 29 1.62 5.87 0.12
CA ILE A 29 2.08 5.94 1.52
C ILE A 29 3.18 4.91 1.86
N GLY A 30 3.63 4.13 0.87
CA GLY A 30 4.74 3.20 1.00
C GLY A 30 4.36 1.72 0.90
N THR A 31 5.18 0.88 1.52
CA THR A 31 5.01 -0.58 1.54
C THR A 31 4.34 -1.01 2.84
N TYR A 32 3.22 -1.71 2.73
CA TYR A 32 2.57 -2.35 3.86
C TYR A 32 3.06 -3.80 4.01
N TRP A 33 3.62 -4.10 5.18
CA TRP A 33 4.09 -5.42 5.56
C TRP A 33 4.04 -5.59 7.09
N GLY A 34 2.93 -5.17 7.70
CA GLY A 34 2.74 -5.21 9.15
C GLY A 34 3.82 -4.44 9.91
N PRO A 35 4.48 -5.01 10.93
CA PRO A 35 5.55 -4.34 11.68
C PRO A 35 6.78 -3.93 10.83
N ALA A 36 6.95 -4.50 9.63
CA ALA A 36 8.04 -4.17 8.71
C ALA A 36 7.62 -3.16 7.62
N SER A 37 6.48 -2.48 7.80
CA SER A 37 6.00 -1.48 6.84
C SER A 37 6.92 -0.26 6.77
N THR A 38 6.78 0.51 5.70
CA THR A 38 7.24 1.90 5.65
C THR A 38 6.71 2.65 6.89
N PRO A 39 7.50 3.54 7.53
CA PRO A 39 7.03 4.31 8.67
C PRO A 39 5.67 4.95 8.43
N PHE A 40 4.79 4.93 9.44
CA PHE A 40 3.43 5.46 9.41
C PHE A 40 2.45 4.74 8.47
N CYS A 41 2.93 3.87 7.56
CA CYS A 41 2.06 3.15 6.63
C CYS A 41 1.18 2.13 7.35
N ALA A 42 1.74 1.36 8.28
CA ALA A 42 1.00 0.35 9.03
C ALA A 42 -0.14 0.98 9.83
N GLU A 43 0.13 2.07 10.53
CA GLU A 43 -0.83 2.80 11.34
C GLU A 43 -2.04 3.25 10.53
N ILE A 44 -1.82 3.72 9.29
CA ILE A 44 -2.91 4.19 8.42
C ILE A 44 -3.68 3.04 7.81
N VAL A 45 -3.00 1.99 7.37
CA VAL A 45 -3.68 0.79 6.89
C VAL A 45 -4.51 0.22 8.04
N GLU A 46 -3.89 -0.16 9.15
CA GLU A 46 -4.53 -0.88 10.23
C GLU A 46 -5.63 -0.08 10.95
N SER A 47 -5.55 1.25 11.00
CA SER A 47 -6.61 2.11 11.55
C SER A 47 -7.77 2.41 10.59
N SER A 48 -7.66 2.05 9.31
CA SER A 48 -8.72 2.31 8.33
C SER A 48 -10.00 1.53 8.63
N ASP A 49 -11.15 2.16 8.42
CA ASP A 49 -12.47 1.54 8.63
C ASP A 49 -12.78 0.43 7.61
N ALA A 50 -12.19 0.54 6.41
CA ALA A 50 -12.37 -0.37 5.29
C ALA A 50 -11.07 -0.50 4.47
N TYR A 51 -10.90 -1.66 3.85
CA TYR A 51 -9.73 -2.00 3.04
C TYR A 51 -10.17 -2.43 1.64
N LEU A 52 -9.51 -1.94 0.60
CA LEU A 52 -9.69 -2.40 -0.76
C LEU A 52 -8.40 -3.02 -1.27
N PHE A 53 -8.35 -4.35 -1.33
CA PHE A 53 -7.19 -5.09 -1.79
C PHE A 53 -7.29 -5.36 -3.30
N ALA A 54 -6.30 -4.90 -4.06
CA ALA A 54 -6.20 -5.11 -5.50
C ALA A 54 -5.22 -6.26 -5.79
N GLY A 55 -5.74 -7.44 -6.13
CA GLY A 55 -4.95 -8.62 -6.48
C GLY A 55 -3.98 -9.09 -5.41
N PRO A 56 -4.35 -9.14 -4.11
CA PRO A 56 -3.42 -9.56 -3.08
C PRO A 56 -3.02 -11.03 -3.30
N ILE A 57 -1.72 -11.30 -3.20
CA ILE A 57 -1.21 -12.67 -3.06
C ILE A 57 -1.07 -12.93 -1.56
N SER A 58 -2.00 -13.68 -0.97
CA SER A 58 -1.88 -14.11 0.42
C SER A 58 -1.07 -15.39 0.50
N ASN A 59 0.19 -15.28 0.89
CA ASN A 59 0.97 -16.39 1.44
C ASN A 59 1.39 -16.03 2.87
N ASP A 60 1.91 -17.01 3.58
CA ASP A 60 2.40 -16.89 4.95
C ASP A 60 3.51 -15.83 5.10
N ILE A 61 4.33 -15.59 4.07
CA ILE A 61 5.36 -14.54 4.11
C ILE A 61 4.74 -13.14 4.08
N ILE A 62 3.79 -12.90 3.16
CA ILE A 62 3.15 -11.60 3.00
C ILE A 62 2.18 -11.31 4.14
N SER A 63 1.48 -12.33 4.65
CA SER A 63 0.60 -12.20 5.81
C SER A 63 1.31 -12.31 7.16
N LEU A 64 2.65 -12.48 7.16
CA LEU A 64 3.46 -12.72 8.36
C LEU A 64 2.87 -13.82 9.25
N GLY A 65 2.50 -14.96 8.65
CA GLY A 65 1.87 -16.08 9.35
C GLY A 65 0.42 -15.79 9.74
N ASN A 66 -0.31 -15.03 8.92
CA ASN A 66 -1.67 -14.55 9.19
C ASN A 66 -1.79 -13.68 10.46
N SER A 67 -0.73 -12.96 10.80
CA SER A 67 -0.66 -12.10 12.00
C SER A 67 -1.01 -10.63 11.74
N LEU A 68 -1.22 -10.24 10.47
CA LEU A 68 -1.62 -8.87 10.14
C LEU A 68 -2.98 -8.54 10.80
N PRO A 69 -3.10 -7.41 11.52
CA PRO A 69 -4.30 -7.06 12.29
C PRO A 69 -5.41 -6.46 11.41
N LEU A 70 -5.66 -7.06 10.25
CA LEU A 70 -6.64 -6.60 9.27
C LEU A 70 -8.01 -7.24 9.53
N LYS A 71 -9.05 -6.40 9.63
CA LYS A 71 -10.43 -6.86 9.83
C LYS A 71 -10.99 -7.41 8.53
N LYS A 72 -11.19 -8.73 8.47
CA LYS A 72 -11.70 -9.41 7.27
C LYS A 72 -13.09 -8.89 6.88
N GLU A 73 -13.94 -8.59 7.86
CA GLU A 73 -15.28 -8.05 7.68
C GLU A 73 -15.30 -6.66 7.02
N SER A 74 -14.22 -5.89 7.17
CA SER A 74 -14.01 -4.57 6.57
C SER A 74 -13.27 -4.62 5.23
N SER A 75 -12.98 -5.80 4.71
CA SER A 75 -12.18 -5.96 3.48
C SER A 75 -13.04 -6.17 2.24
N ILE A 76 -12.65 -5.54 1.14
CA ILE A 76 -13.07 -5.89 -0.21
C ILE A 76 -11.81 -6.40 -0.92
N VAL A 77 -11.81 -7.67 -1.30
CA VAL A 77 -10.69 -8.30 -2.00
C VAL A 77 -11.08 -8.47 -3.46
N VAL A 78 -10.38 -7.76 -4.33
CA VAL A 78 -10.56 -7.84 -5.79
C VAL A 78 -9.48 -8.78 -6.33
N LEU A 79 -9.88 -9.90 -6.89
CA LEU A 79 -9.01 -10.84 -7.60
C LEU A 79 -9.23 -10.68 -9.12
N PRO A 80 -8.40 -11.31 -9.99
CA PRO A 80 -8.51 -11.11 -11.44
C PRO A 80 -9.90 -11.40 -12.04
N ASP A 81 -10.62 -12.38 -11.49
CA ASP A 81 -11.91 -12.90 -12.02
C ASP A 81 -13.09 -12.82 -11.02
N ARG A 82 -12.87 -12.27 -9.82
CA ARG A 82 -13.89 -12.23 -8.76
C ARG A 82 -13.64 -11.12 -7.75
N VAL A 83 -14.69 -10.77 -7.01
CA VAL A 83 -14.64 -9.84 -5.89
C VAL A 83 -15.22 -10.52 -4.66
N MET A 84 -14.51 -10.43 -3.55
CA MET A 84 -14.93 -10.94 -2.24
C MET A 84 -15.21 -9.75 -1.34
N ILE A 85 -16.43 -9.65 -0.82
CA ILE A 85 -16.82 -8.62 0.14
C ILE A 85 -16.82 -9.28 1.51
N GLY A 86 -16.02 -8.78 2.46
CA GLY A 86 -15.72 -9.32 3.80
C GLY A 86 -16.63 -10.44 4.30
N ASN A 87 -17.63 -10.10 5.11
CA ASN A 87 -18.67 -11.03 5.58
C ASN A 87 -19.85 -11.16 4.59
N GLY A 88 -19.67 -10.65 3.38
CA GLY A 88 -20.66 -10.62 2.32
C GLY A 88 -20.40 -11.67 1.23
N PRO A 89 -20.97 -11.46 0.03
CA PRO A 89 -20.87 -12.42 -1.05
C PRO A 89 -19.49 -12.42 -1.70
N THR A 90 -19.18 -13.57 -2.32
CA THR A 90 -18.17 -13.63 -3.39
C THR A 90 -18.89 -13.55 -4.74
N ILE A 91 -18.51 -12.57 -5.55
CA ILE A 91 -19.08 -12.31 -6.87
C ILE A 91 -18.05 -12.75 -7.91
N GLY A 92 -18.32 -13.86 -8.60
CA GLY A 92 -17.48 -14.38 -9.68
C GLY A 92 -17.77 -13.71 -11.03
N CYS A 93 -16.95 -14.05 -12.04
CA CYS A 93 -17.07 -13.54 -13.41
C CYS A 93 -16.99 -12.02 -13.52
N VAL A 94 -16.25 -11.39 -12.61
CA VAL A 94 -16.01 -9.93 -12.62
C VAL A 94 -14.53 -9.70 -12.87
N SER A 95 -14.19 -9.12 -14.02
CA SER A 95 -12.83 -8.67 -14.28
C SER A 95 -12.43 -7.56 -13.31
N MET A 96 -11.24 -7.67 -12.71
CA MET A 96 -10.65 -6.62 -11.86
C MET A 96 -10.68 -5.24 -12.54
N LYS A 97 -10.33 -5.15 -13.82
CA LYS A 97 -10.35 -3.89 -14.60
C LYS A 97 -11.76 -3.29 -14.62
N ASN A 98 -12.74 -4.08 -15.03
CA ASN A 98 -14.13 -3.62 -15.11
C ASN A 98 -14.71 -3.25 -13.74
N PHE A 99 -14.30 -3.97 -12.68
CA PHE A 99 -14.68 -3.65 -11.32
C PHE A 99 -14.18 -2.25 -10.92
N PHE A 100 -12.90 -1.97 -11.10
CA PHE A 100 -12.33 -0.66 -10.74
C PHE A 100 -12.92 0.46 -11.60
N GLU A 101 -13.11 0.26 -12.90
CA GLU A 101 -13.77 1.24 -13.77
C GLU A 101 -15.20 1.57 -13.31
N ALA A 102 -15.98 0.56 -12.95
CA ALA A 102 -17.35 0.73 -12.46
C ALA A 102 -17.38 1.38 -11.08
N LEU A 103 -16.47 0.97 -10.19
CA LEU A 103 -16.37 1.50 -8.83
C LEU A 103 -15.98 2.98 -8.85
N THR A 104 -14.99 3.36 -9.66
CA THR A 104 -14.50 4.74 -9.82
C THR A 104 -15.63 5.72 -10.10
N LYS A 105 -16.61 5.33 -10.93
CA LYS A 105 -17.77 6.16 -11.30
C LYS A 105 -18.82 6.33 -10.18
N ARG A 106 -18.76 5.50 -9.14
CA ARG A 106 -19.76 5.45 -8.05
C ARG A 106 -19.22 5.87 -6.71
N LEU A 107 -17.90 6.02 -6.58
CA LEU A 107 -17.27 6.41 -5.33
C LEU A 107 -17.59 7.86 -5.00
N LYS A 108 -17.93 8.08 -3.72
CA LYS A 108 -17.88 9.40 -3.11
C LYS A 108 -16.46 9.62 -2.59
N ARG A 109 -15.82 10.71 -3.00
CA ARG A 109 -14.49 11.09 -2.50
C ARG A 109 -14.48 11.17 -0.97
N ASN A 110 -13.47 10.59 -0.35
CA ASN A 110 -13.23 10.65 1.09
C ASN A 110 -11.71 10.56 1.37
N THR A 111 -11.12 11.65 1.85
CA THR A 111 -9.68 11.78 2.08
C THR A 111 -9.24 11.41 3.50
N THR A 112 -10.15 11.02 4.39
CA THR A 112 -9.90 10.92 5.84
C THR A 112 -8.64 10.13 6.19
N ALA A 113 -8.44 8.95 5.59
CA ALA A 113 -7.26 8.13 5.86
C ALA A 113 -5.96 8.77 5.34
N PHE A 114 -6.01 9.48 4.22
CA PHE A 114 -4.86 10.21 3.69
C PHE A 114 -4.56 11.46 4.51
N ASP A 115 -5.59 12.19 4.95
CA ASP A 115 -5.43 13.33 5.86
C ASP A 115 -4.83 12.88 7.20
N ASN A 116 -5.22 11.71 7.71
CA ASN A 116 -4.63 11.11 8.90
C ASN A 116 -3.15 10.76 8.68
N TYR A 117 -2.80 10.19 7.52
CA TYR A 117 -1.40 9.94 7.15
C TYR A 117 -0.60 11.23 7.18
N GLN A 118 -1.08 12.27 6.50
CA GLN A 118 -0.38 13.56 6.43
C GLN A 118 -0.17 14.21 7.80
N ARG A 119 -1.07 13.99 8.77
CA ARG A 119 -0.93 14.52 10.14
C ARG A 119 0.16 13.84 10.95
N ILE A 120 0.40 12.56 10.73
CA ILE A 120 1.38 11.77 11.51
C ILE A 120 2.70 11.57 10.78
N HIS A 121 2.71 11.75 9.46
CA HIS A 121 3.85 11.49 8.62
C HIS A 121 5.01 12.44 8.93
N VAL A 122 6.15 11.85 9.25
CA VAL A 122 7.44 12.55 9.33
C VAL A 122 8.28 12.06 8.15
N PRO A 123 8.80 12.98 7.30
CA PRO A 123 9.66 12.61 6.19
C PRO A 123 10.88 11.79 6.64
N ASP A 124 11.27 10.82 5.82
CA ASP A 124 12.41 9.97 6.10
C ASP A 124 13.71 10.78 6.30
N GLY A 125 14.44 10.42 7.35
CA GLY A 125 15.79 10.94 7.58
C GLY A 125 16.82 10.14 6.79
N LEU A 126 17.63 10.80 5.97
CA LEU A 126 18.80 10.19 5.35
C LEU A 126 19.98 10.14 6.34
N PRO A 127 20.84 9.10 6.29
CA PRO A 127 22.09 9.08 7.05
C PRO A 127 22.93 10.32 6.71
N ILE A 128 23.19 11.17 7.71
CA ILE A 128 23.62 12.56 7.46
C ILE A 128 25.10 12.65 7.04
N HIS A 129 25.95 11.68 7.40
CA HIS A 129 27.39 11.74 7.11
C HIS A 129 28.02 10.35 6.91
N PRO A 130 27.90 9.73 5.72
CA PRO A 130 28.71 8.55 5.42
C PRO A 130 30.17 8.99 5.30
N ASN A 131 31.03 8.58 6.22
CA ASN A 131 32.46 8.78 6.09
C ASN A 131 32.96 7.92 4.91
N PRO A 132 33.56 8.51 3.84
CA PRO A 132 34.01 7.75 2.67
C PRO A 132 35.05 6.68 3.02
N ASN A 133 35.76 6.85 4.14
CA ASN A 133 36.80 5.94 4.61
C ASN A 133 36.30 4.92 5.65
N GLU A 134 35.03 4.98 6.07
CA GLU A 134 34.46 3.94 6.93
C GLU A 134 34.11 2.69 6.13
N VAL A 135 34.11 1.55 6.82
CA VAL A 135 33.59 0.30 6.26
C VAL A 135 32.13 0.51 5.88
N SER A 136 31.81 0.25 4.60
CA SER A 136 30.46 0.43 4.07
C SER A 136 29.45 -0.40 4.85
N ARG A 137 28.40 0.28 5.32
CA ARG A 137 27.26 -0.34 6.00
C ARG A 137 26.07 -0.40 5.06
N VAL A 138 25.17 -1.35 5.29
CA VAL A 138 24.02 -1.59 4.40
C VAL A 138 23.15 -0.34 4.21
N ASN A 139 22.98 0.47 5.26
CA ASN A 139 22.24 1.73 5.19
C ASN A 139 22.93 2.79 4.32
N VAL A 140 24.26 2.82 4.27
CA VAL A 140 25.03 3.68 3.37
C VAL A 140 24.90 3.17 1.94
N LEU A 141 24.98 1.86 1.72
CA LEU A 141 24.77 1.28 0.39
C LEU A 141 23.38 1.60 -0.16
N PHE A 142 22.32 1.34 0.61
CA PHE A 142 20.94 1.61 0.18
C PHE A 142 20.63 3.09 -0.02
N ARG A 143 21.41 4.01 0.55
CA ARG A 143 21.31 5.44 0.22
C ARG A 143 21.73 5.73 -1.22
N HIS A 144 22.78 5.08 -1.72
CA HIS A 144 23.33 5.37 -3.04
C HIS A 144 22.62 4.61 -4.17
N ILE A 145 22.03 3.44 -3.90
CA ILE A 145 21.36 2.64 -4.93
C ILE A 145 20.27 3.44 -5.68
N PRO A 146 19.33 4.14 -5.02
CA PRO A 146 18.30 4.92 -5.72
C PRO A 146 18.85 6.03 -6.63
N GLU A 147 20.04 6.59 -6.33
CA GLU A 147 20.69 7.60 -7.17
C GLU A 147 21.08 7.05 -8.56
N HIS A 148 21.13 5.71 -8.69
CA HIS A 148 21.43 5.01 -9.94
C HIS A 148 20.22 4.27 -10.52
N VAL A 149 19.05 4.34 -9.86
CA VAL A 149 17.85 3.56 -10.19
C VAL A 149 16.64 4.49 -10.27
N VAL A 150 16.67 5.49 -11.17
CA VAL A 150 15.51 6.20 -11.72
C VAL A 150 15.92 6.68 -13.13
N PRO A 151 15.05 6.60 -14.17
CA PRO A 151 15.40 6.84 -15.58
C PRO A 151 16.16 8.13 -15.90
#